data_AF-A0A925EY95-F1
#
_entry.id   AF-A0A925EY95-F1
#
_cell.length_a   1.000
_cell.length_b   1.000
_cell.length_c   1.000
_cell.angle_alpha   90.00
_cell.angle_beta   90.00
_cell.angle_gamma   90.00
#
_symmetry.space_group_name_H-M   'P 1'
#
loop_
_entity.id
_entity.type
_entity.pdbx_description
1 polymer ?
#
loop_
_entity_poly.entity_id
_entity_poly.type
_entity_poly.pdbx_seq_one_letter_code
_entity_poly.pdbx_strand_id
1 'polypeptide(L)'
;MSNQSDRNSREVGLITGSSTSFGRQLSETLARKGHIIFAAMRYLFGKNAEYASALRELAIQENLSLEVVEMETPLGQRPSRTIPGSTHQPDERSSLQRTLESNQLDSIGCF
;
A
#
# COMPACT_ATOMS: atom_id res chain seq x y z
N MET A 1 10.36 -6.66 30.50
CA MET A 1 11.20 -7.43 29.57
C MET A 1 10.40 -7.67 28.30
N SER A 2 10.50 -6.75 27.34
CA SER A 2 9.85 -6.88 26.04
C SER A 2 10.95 -7.24 25.05
N ASN A 3 11.01 -8.51 24.64
CA ASN A 3 11.94 -8.95 23.61
C ASN A 3 11.53 -8.33 22.27
N GLN A 4 12.10 -7.17 21.95
CA GLN A 4 12.07 -6.60 20.62
C GLN A 4 13.34 -7.03 19.89
N SER A 5 13.53 -8.35 19.72
CA SER A 5 14.63 -8.89 18.94
C SER A 5 14.52 -8.38 17.51
N ASP A 6 15.51 -7.60 17.09
CA ASP A 6 15.96 -7.45 15.71
C ASP A 6 14.92 -7.00 14.67
N ARG A 7 14.34 -5.81 14.88
CA ARG A 7 13.47 -5.12 13.89
C ARG A 7 14.25 -4.52 12.71
N ASN A 8 15.26 -5.22 12.20
CA ASN A 8 15.92 -4.93 10.93
C ASN A 8 16.34 -6.22 10.20
N SER A 9 15.56 -7.28 10.39
CA SER A 9 15.74 -8.55 9.71
C SER A 9 15.16 -8.44 8.28
N ARG A 10 15.97 -8.77 7.27
CA ARG A 10 15.54 -8.80 5.88
C ARG A 10 14.58 -9.97 5.66
N GLU A 11 13.30 -9.69 5.82
CA GLU A 11 12.23 -10.66 5.53
C GLU A 11 11.95 -10.79 4.02
N VAL A 12 11.44 -11.96 3.64
CA VAL A 12 10.97 -12.27 2.29
C VAL A 12 9.44 -12.22 2.30
N GLY A 13 8.83 -11.40 1.45
CA GLY A 13 7.38 -11.19 1.40
C GLY A 13 6.79 -11.39 0.01
N LEU A 14 5.59 -11.97 -0.05
CA LEU A 14 4.78 -12.08 -1.26
C LEU A 14 3.55 -11.18 -1.12
N ILE A 15 3.35 -10.28 -2.07
CA ILE A 15 2.22 -9.35 -2.08
C ILE A 15 1.38 -9.63 -3.33
N THR A 16 0.10 -9.96 -3.12
CA THR A 16 -0.86 -10.17 -4.20
C THR A 16 -1.63 -8.88 -4.50
N GLY A 17 -1.97 -8.65 -5.77
CA GLY A 17 -2.74 -7.45 -6.16
C GLY A 17 -1.87 -6.20 -6.28
N SER A 18 -0.61 -6.36 -6.66
CA SER A 18 0.38 -5.27 -6.73
C SER A 18 0.32 -4.41 -8.01
N SER A 19 -0.78 -4.43 -8.75
CA SER A 19 -0.87 -3.71 -10.04
C SER A 19 -1.01 -2.20 -9.88
N THR A 20 -1.91 -1.70 -9.02
CA THR A 20 -2.29 -0.27 -9.04
C THR A 20 -2.53 0.38 -7.67
N SER A 21 -2.89 -0.39 -6.64
CA SER A 21 -3.39 0.17 -5.39
C SER A 21 -2.40 -0.01 -4.23
N PHE A 22 -2.91 -0.18 -3.01
CA PHE A 22 -2.12 -0.39 -1.80
C PHE A 22 -1.06 -1.50 -1.94
N GLY A 23 -1.37 -2.58 -2.65
CA GLY A 23 -0.42 -3.67 -2.89
C GLY A 23 0.85 -3.19 -3.59
N ARG A 24 0.74 -2.25 -4.53
CA ARG A 24 1.89 -1.63 -5.20
C ARG A 24 2.71 -0.80 -4.20
N GLN A 25 2.08 0.14 -3.51
CA GLN A 25 2.76 1.03 -2.56
C GLN A 25 3.44 0.24 -1.43
N LEU A 26 2.78 -0.81 -0.94
CA LEU A 26 3.34 -1.71 0.07
C LEU A 26 4.57 -2.44 -0.46
N SER A 27 4.49 -2.95 -1.70
CA SER A 27 5.62 -3.65 -2.33
C SER A 27 6.83 -2.75 -2.47
N GLU A 28 6.63 -1.52 -2.97
CA GLU A 28 7.69 -0.54 -3.11
C GLU A 28 8.26 -0.14 -1.75
N THR A 29 7.41 0.12 -0.75
CA THR A 29 7.84 0.58 0.57
C THR A 29 8.66 -0.49 1.30
N LEU A 30 8.24 -1.75 1.24
CA LEU A 30 8.98 -2.84 1.89
C LEU A 30 10.29 -3.14 1.15
N ALA A 31 10.30 -3.07 -0.18
CA ALA A 31 11.52 -3.25 -0.95
C ALA A 31 12.54 -2.12 -0.67
N ARG A 32 12.08 -0.86 -0.56
CA ARG A 32 12.92 0.29 -0.15
C ARG A 32 13.47 0.15 1.27
N LYS A 33 12.77 -0.56 2.16
CA LYS A 33 13.27 -0.91 3.51
C LYS A 33 14.30 -2.05 3.50
N GLY A 34 14.61 -2.62 2.33
CA GLY A 34 15.62 -3.66 2.17
C GLY A 34 15.08 -5.08 2.31
N HIS A 35 13.76 -5.27 2.28
CA HIS A 35 13.13 -6.58 2.24
C HIS A 35 13.09 -7.13 0.80
N ILE A 36 13.01 -8.45 0.67
CA ILE A 36 12.87 -9.12 -0.62
C ILE A 36 11.37 -9.28 -0.89
N ILE A 37 10.86 -8.65 -1.94
CA ILE A 37 9.43 -8.59 -2.22
C ILE A 37 9.10 -9.19 -3.59
N PHE A 38 8.21 -10.18 -3.58
CA PHE A 38 7.58 -10.71 -4.77
C PHE A 38 6.22 -10.02 -4.97
N ALA A 39 6.15 -9.15 -5.97
CA ALA A 39 4.93 -8.47 -6.38
C ALA A 39 4.15 -9.35 -7.35
N ALA A 40 3.12 -10.02 -6.85
CA ALA A 40 2.26 -10.91 -7.60
C ALA A 40 1.07 -10.18 -8.22
N MET A 41 0.91 -10.33 -9.54
CA MET A 41 -0.26 -9.84 -10.28
C MET A 41 -0.63 -10.79 -11.42
N ARG A 42 -1.82 -10.60 -11.99
CA ARG A 42 -2.37 -11.43 -13.08
C ARG A 42 -2.08 -10.81 -14.44
N TYR A 43 -2.05 -11.60 -15.51
CA TYR A 43 -2.00 -11.11 -16.89
C TYR A 43 -0.77 -10.21 -17.15
N LEU A 44 0.43 -10.72 -16.84
CA LEU A 44 1.68 -9.96 -16.99
C LEU A 44 1.96 -9.54 -18.44
N PHE A 45 1.39 -10.26 -19.41
CA PHE A 45 1.54 -9.99 -20.84
C PHE A 45 0.31 -9.34 -21.48
N GLY A 46 -0.69 -8.99 -20.67
CA GLY A 46 -1.96 -8.43 -21.14
C GLY A 46 -2.25 -7.09 -20.48
N LYS A 47 -3.44 -6.96 -19.89
CA LYS A 47 -3.92 -5.72 -19.25
C LYS A 47 -2.97 -5.13 -18.21
N ASN A 48 -2.16 -5.96 -17.55
CA ASN A 48 -1.24 -5.51 -16.50
C ASN A 48 0.23 -5.41 -16.96
N ALA A 49 0.51 -5.53 -18.26
CA ALA A 49 1.87 -5.45 -18.79
C ALA A 49 2.54 -4.12 -18.45
N GLU A 50 1.84 -3.00 -18.60
CA GLU A 50 2.37 -1.67 -18.26
C GLU A 50 2.72 -1.54 -16.77
N TYR A 51 1.86 -2.05 -15.89
CA TYR A 51 2.12 -2.04 -14.44
C TYR A 51 3.30 -2.92 -14.07
N ALA A 52 3.43 -4.09 -14.70
CA ALA A 52 4.56 -4.99 -14.49
C ALA A 52 5.88 -4.37 -14.97
N SER A 53 5.88 -3.72 -16.14
CA SER A 53 7.05 -3.01 -16.66
C SER A 53 7.45 -1.84 -15.76
N ALA A 54 6.50 -0.99 -15.36
CA ALA A 54 6.78 0.13 -14.47
C ALA A 54 7.36 -0.30 -13.13
N LEU A 55 6.87 -1.41 -12.55
CA LEU A 55 7.39 -1.93 -11.29
C LEU A 55 8.81 -2.52 -11.44
N ARG A 56 9.10 -3.17 -12.58
CA ARG A 56 10.45 -3.67 -12.89
C ARG A 56 11.43 -2.53 -13.14
N GLU A 57 11.02 -1.50 -13.88
CA GLU A 57 11.82 -0.30 -14.11
C GLU A 57 12.17 0.37 -12.79
N LEU A 58 11.19 0.52 -11.89
CA LEU A 58 11.42 1.06 -10.55
C LEU A 58 12.42 0.22 -9.76
N ALA A 59 12.29 -1.11 -9.80
CA ALA A 59 13.21 -2.01 -9.11
C ALA A 59 14.65 -1.87 -9.62
N ILE A 60 14.84 -1.67 -10.93
CA ILE A 60 16.15 -1.44 -11.55
C ILE A 60 16.69 -0.05 -11.17
N GLN A 61 15.87 1.00 -11.29
CA GLN A 61 16.25 2.38 -11.03
C GLN A 61 16.70 2.61 -9.58
N GLU A 62 16.00 2.00 -8.63
CA GLU A 62 16.27 2.14 -7.20
C GLU A 62 17.10 0.98 -6.63
N ASN A 63 17.52 0.02 -7.48
CA ASN A 63 18.24 -1.19 -7.08
C ASN A 63 17.56 -1.96 -5.93
N LEU A 64 16.24 -2.13 -6.05
CA LEU A 64 15.40 -2.77 -5.04
C LEU A 64 15.39 -4.29 -5.22
N SER A 65 15.31 -5.02 -4.10
CA SER A 65 15.04 -6.47 -4.11
C SER A 65 13.55 -6.75 -4.35
N LEU A 66 13.03 -6.29 -5.49
CA LEU A 66 11.63 -6.41 -5.88
C LEU A 66 11.53 -7.17 -7.20
N GLU A 67 10.74 -8.25 -7.21
CA GLU A 67 10.51 -9.09 -8.38
C GLU A 67 9.02 -9.18 -8.72
N VAL A 68 8.68 -9.03 -10.00
CA VAL A 68 7.30 -9.17 -10.48
C VAL A 68 7.04 -10.62 -10.89
N VAL A 69 6.08 -11.26 -10.23
CA VAL A 69 5.70 -12.65 -10.49
C VAL A 69 4.26 -12.75 -10.98
N GLU A 70 4.01 -13.71 -11.88
CA GLU A 70 2.65 -14.00 -12.32
C GLU A 70 2.00 -14.95 -11.31
N MET A 71 0.78 -14.63 -10.89
CA MET A 71 0.01 -15.52 -10.03
C MET A 71 -1.41 -15.66 -10.55
N GLU A 72 -1.77 -16.87 -10.98
CA GLU A 72 -3.15 -17.23 -11.23
C GLU A 72 -3.83 -17.62 -9.91
N THR A 73 -4.91 -16.91 -9.55
CA THR A 73 -5.88 -17.40 -8.57
C THR A 73 -6.97 -18.18 -9.32
N PRO A 74 -7.33 -19.40 -8.89
CA PRO A 74 -8.36 -20.18 -9.56
C PRO A 74 -9.66 -19.37 -9.68
N LEU A 75 -10.16 -19.23 -10.91
CA LEU A 75 -11.45 -18.60 -11.17
C LEU A 75 -12.58 -19.44 -10.54
N GLY A 76 -13.46 -18.80 -9.77
CA GLY A 76 -14.73 -19.40 -9.32
C GLY A 76 -14.77 -19.97 -7.89
N GLN A 77 -13.68 -19.97 -7.14
CA GLN A 77 -13.72 -20.29 -5.72
C GLN A 77 -13.95 -19.01 -4.92
N ARG A 78 -15.19 -18.77 -4.48
CA ARG A 78 -15.42 -17.81 -3.38
C ARG A 78 -14.66 -18.33 -2.17
N PRO A 79 -13.79 -17.53 -1.51
CA PRO A 79 -13.25 -17.89 -0.22
C PRO A 79 -14.43 -18.21 0.70
N SER A 80 -14.37 -19.33 1.43
CA SER A 80 -15.38 -19.70 2.43
C SER A 80 -15.56 -18.62 3.51
N ARG A 81 -14.60 -17.70 3.63
CA ARG A 81 -14.67 -16.52 4.48
C ARG A 81 -13.99 -15.33 3.80
N THR A 82 -14.75 -14.29 3.50
CA THR A 82 -14.23 -12.99 3.07
C THR A 82 -13.96 -12.15 4.31
N ILE A 83 -12.72 -11.69 4.51
CA ILE A 83 -12.42 -10.62 5.47
C ILE A 83 -12.41 -9.31 4.67
N PRO A 84 -13.38 -8.41 4.86
CA PRO A 84 -13.33 -7.09 4.27
C PRO A 84 -12.20 -6.30 4.92
N GLY A 85 -11.11 -6.08 4.19
CA GLY A 85 -10.15 -5.03 4.53
C GLY A 85 -10.79 -3.70 4.18
N SER A 86 -11.12 -2.87 5.17
CA SER A 86 -11.51 -1.48 4.90
C SER A 86 -10.26 -0.73 4.45
N THR A 87 -10.12 -0.52 3.13
CA THR A 87 -9.19 0.47 2.62
C THR A 87 -9.63 1.81 3.18
N HIS A 88 -8.80 2.42 4.03
CA HIS A 88 -8.98 3.79 4.48
C HIS A 88 -8.89 4.69 3.25
N GLN A 89 -10.04 4.99 2.63
CA GLN A 89 -10.15 6.09 1.69
C GLN A 89 -9.85 7.36 2.50
N PRO A 90 -8.90 8.22 2.10
CA PRO A 90 -8.75 9.50 2.74
C PRO A 90 -10.08 10.23 2.58
N ASP A 91 -10.74 10.41 3.69
CA ASP A 91 -12.00 11.07 3.86
C ASP A 91 -11.85 12.54 3.48
N GLU A 92 -12.50 12.93 2.38
CA GLU A 92 -12.72 14.32 1.98
C GLU A 92 -13.70 15.03 2.95
N ARG A 93 -13.42 14.97 4.25
CA ARG A 93 -14.17 15.66 5.31
C ARG A 93 -13.31 16.57 6.19
N SER A 94 -11.98 16.56 6.00
CA SER A 94 -11.07 17.40 6.79
C SER A 94 -10.95 18.87 6.30
N SER A 95 -11.66 19.24 5.23
CA SER A 95 -11.63 20.59 4.66
C SER A 95 -12.78 21.50 5.13
N LEU A 96 -13.85 20.99 5.74
CA LEU A 96 -14.97 21.82 6.22
C LEU A 96 -14.94 22.12 7.73
N GLN A 97 -14.19 21.37 8.53
CA GLN A 97 -14.04 21.66 9.96
C GLN A 97 -13.02 22.75 10.28
N ARG A 98 -12.18 23.17 9.32
CA ARG A 98 -11.15 24.20 9.55
C ARG A 98 -11.63 25.64 9.35
N THR A 99 -12.87 25.85 8.90
CA THR A 99 -13.44 27.20 8.68
C THR A 99 -14.47 27.59 9.74
N LEU A 100 -14.84 26.69 10.65
CA LEU A 100 -15.82 26.98 11.71
C LEU A 100 -15.19 27.31 13.07
N GLU A 101 -13.87 27.14 13.24
CA GLU A 101 -13.14 27.56 14.45
C GLU A 101 -12.50 28.96 14.35
N SER A 102 -12.56 29.61 13.18
CA SER A 102 -11.99 30.96 12.98
C SER A 102 -12.97 32.10 13.22
N ASN A 103 -14.26 31.82 13.49
CA ASN A 103 -15.29 32.85 13.71
C ASN A 103 -15.79 32.96 15.17
N GLN A 104 -15.05 32.37 16.12
CA GLN A 104 -15.35 32.50 17.54
C GLN A 104 -14.15 33.03 18.33
N LEU A 105 -13.56 34.09 17.81
CA LEU A 105 -12.61 34.96 18.51
C LEU A 105 -13.01 36.43 18.29
N ASP A 106 -14.26 36.76 18.59
CA ASP A 106 -14.70 38.14 18.81
C ASP A 106 -15.81 38.12 19.87
N SER A 107 -15.41 38.12 21.14
CA SER A 107 -16.10 38.75 22.28
C SER A 107 -15.51 38.22 23.59
N ILE A 108 -14.29 38.66 23.91
CA ILE A 108 -13.81 38.69 25.29
C ILE A 108 -14.36 39.97 25.92
N GLY A 109 -15.11 39.84 27.01
CA GLY A 109 -15.12 40.80 28.10
C GLY A 109 -16.02 42.04 27.96
N CYS A 110 -17.15 42.03 28.69
CA CYS A 110 -17.56 43.20 29.44
C CYS A 110 -17.79 42.78 30.90
N PHE A 111 -17.16 43.55 31.78
CA PHE A 111 -17.49 43.70 33.20
C PHE A 111 -18.95 44.14 33.39
#